data_AF-A0ABD7K4U8-F1
#
_entry.id   AF-A0ABD7K4U8-F1
#
_cell.length_a   1.000
_cell.length_b   1.000
_cell.length_c   1.000
_cell.angle_alpha   90.00
_cell.angle_beta   90.00
_cell.angle_gamma   90.00
#
_symmetry.space_group_name_H-M   'P 1'
#
loop_
_entity.id
_entity.type
_entity.pdbx_description
1 polymer ?
#
loop_
_entity_poly.entity_id
_entity_poly.type
_entity_poly.pdbx_seq_one_letter_code
_entity_poly.pdbx_strand_id
1 'polypeptide(L)'
;MLGQSSRYLFYLRNALYVLDRRSGEPVLAFDELERRTGGLPLKSAPWGKDAYRYDQGRGGLLMLALDGRVWFLDGDSLALREAPEVDAARYFHGDPPAPAGSGIAWQAPGLARLPDGRLLVFASDHEARALERGEALPAANERLRRQRLQLGTLDWRSPAGNRLTPLLDTAFLRAGLLPDPDSAEAVAKLFDEPAERERQRPHLPPEPQPPAEFDERLERFPGPRAFLAARDAYRQERRRWIAAHEAWRDRVAALEAAADAEYRRRRDEQAREQALYRRYAQALPGGASGLARRPWQVDGNWLVVHRRSLAERSELLLSSVSAGGHLNWTLELPVEYPERLFRLDGENLLLSGRAEDGGRVLRVDLRRGAGVAHRLARGAGAPLRRIEWPEARP
;
A
#
# COMPACT_ATOMS: atom_id res chain seq x y z
N MET A 1 6.33 -0.82 14.67
CA MET A 1 7.48 -0.72 13.75
C MET A 1 7.66 0.71 13.30
N LEU A 2 8.89 1.19 13.35
CA LEU A 2 9.32 2.53 12.99
C LEU A 2 9.93 2.54 11.59
N GLY A 3 10.68 1.49 11.22
CA GLY A 3 11.21 1.27 9.88
C GLY A 3 12.15 0.06 9.84
N GLN A 4 12.86 -0.10 8.72
CA GLN A 4 13.73 -1.25 8.45
C GLN A 4 14.93 -0.86 7.61
N SER A 5 16.07 -1.50 7.87
CA SER A 5 17.28 -1.43 7.06
C SER A 5 17.50 -2.72 6.26
N SER A 6 18.69 -2.86 5.68
CA SER A 6 19.09 -4.11 5.02
C SER A 6 19.19 -5.27 6.02
N ARG A 7 19.55 -4.97 7.28
CA ARG A 7 19.86 -5.98 8.30
C ARG A 7 18.91 -5.99 9.51
N TYR A 8 18.27 -4.88 9.84
CA TYR A 8 17.55 -4.72 11.11
C TYR A 8 16.13 -4.17 10.96
N LEU A 9 15.25 -4.59 11.86
CA LEU A 9 13.88 -4.12 12.00
C LEU A 9 13.76 -3.29 13.28
N PHE A 10 13.28 -2.05 13.17
CA PHE A 10 13.12 -1.14 14.30
C PHE A 10 11.67 -1.13 14.77
N TYR A 11 11.41 -1.59 15.99
CA TYR A 11 10.07 -1.82 16.51
C TYR A 11 9.82 -1.07 17.82
N LEU A 12 8.77 -0.25 17.86
CA LEU A 12 8.32 0.45 19.05
C LEU A 12 6.95 -0.06 19.50
N ARG A 13 6.84 -0.37 20.79
CA ARG A 13 5.58 -0.64 21.48
C ARG A 13 5.54 0.00 22.86
N ASN A 14 6.27 -0.58 23.82
CA ASN A 14 6.48 -0.02 25.16
C ASN A 14 7.88 0.57 25.31
N ALA A 15 8.82 0.07 24.52
CA ALA A 15 10.21 0.52 24.40
C ALA A 15 10.66 0.24 22.96
N LEU A 16 11.83 0.76 22.58
CA LEU A 16 12.45 0.47 21.29
C LEU A 16 13.14 -0.89 21.31
N TYR A 17 12.87 -1.70 20.28
CA TYR A 17 13.49 -2.99 20.03
C TYR A 17 14.12 -2.99 18.63
N VAL A 18 15.33 -3.52 18.52
CA VAL A 18 15.96 -3.80 17.22
C VAL A 18 16.08 -5.30 17.04
N LEU A 19 15.53 -5.81 15.95
CA LEU A 19 15.54 -7.23 15.61
C LEU A 19 16.42 -7.45 14.38
N ASP A 20 17.23 -8.50 14.37
CA ASP A 20 17.91 -8.96 13.15
C ASP A 20 16.87 -9.46 12.16
N ARG A 21 16.95 -8.97 10.92
CA ARG A 21 15.97 -9.26 9.88
C ARG A 21 16.08 -10.69 9.37
N ARG A 22 17.25 -11.33 9.47
CA ARG A 22 17.42 -12.72 9.04
C ARG A 22 16.95 -13.69 10.11
N SER A 23 17.34 -13.44 11.36
CA SER A 23 17.02 -14.36 12.45
C SER A 23 15.68 -14.07 13.11
N GLY A 24 15.18 -12.84 13.04
CA GLY A 24 14.06 -12.34 13.83
C GLY A 24 14.40 -12.13 15.31
N GLU A 25 15.64 -12.44 15.71
CA GLU A 25 16.09 -12.37 17.09
C GLU A 25 16.38 -10.91 17.47
N PRO A 26 16.07 -10.52 18.72
CA PRO A 26 16.46 -9.22 19.22
C PRO A 26 17.98 -9.10 19.32
N VAL A 27 18.51 -8.02 18.74
CA VAL A 27 19.94 -7.71 18.77
C VAL A 27 20.27 -6.50 19.62
N LEU A 28 19.28 -5.66 19.92
CA LEU A 28 19.47 -4.49 20.77
C LEU A 28 18.20 -4.21 21.57
N ALA A 29 18.38 -4.11 22.89
CA ALA A 29 17.36 -3.71 23.84
C ALA A 29 17.50 -2.21 24.18
N PHE A 30 16.40 -1.62 24.63
CA PHE A 30 16.31 -0.20 24.98
C PHE A 30 17.32 0.24 26.05
N ASP A 31 17.48 -0.52 27.13
CA ASP A 31 18.41 -0.21 28.22
C ASP A 31 19.87 -0.13 27.74
N GLU A 32 20.22 -0.92 26.73
CA GLU A 32 21.55 -0.86 26.15
C GLU A 32 21.76 0.42 25.35
N LEU A 33 20.73 0.90 24.65
CA LEU A 33 20.75 2.21 23.99
C LEU A 33 20.87 3.35 24.99
N GLU A 34 20.12 3.31 26.10
CA GLU A 34 20.24 4.33 27.16
C GLU A 34 21.63 4.34 27.81
N ARG A 35 22.26 3.18 28.01
CA ARG A 35 23.66 3.16 28.49
C ARG A 35 24.61 3.83 27.48
N ARG A 36 24.40 3.62 26.17
CA ARG A 36 25.24 4.21 25.12
C ARG A 36 25.04 5.73 24.99
N THR A 37 23.93 6.29 25.47
CA THR A 37 23.72 7.75 25.56
C THR A 37 24.21 8.35 26.87
N GLY A 38 24.94 7.60 27.70
CA GLY A 38 25.38 8.06 29.02
C GLY A 38 24.26 8.12 30.05
N GLY A 39 23.22 7.29 29.90
CA GLY A 39 22.07 7.23 30.80
C GLY A 39 20.99 8.27 30.49
N LEU A 40 21.09 8.98 29.36
CA LEU A 40 20.05 9.92 28.91
C LEU A 40 18.81 9.14 28.50
N PRO A 41 17.65 9.39 29.13
CA PRO A 41 16.45 8.64 28.78
C PRO A 41 15.97 9.02 27.39
N LEU A 42 15.95 8.02 26.51
CA LEU A 42 15.40 8.12 25.16
C LEU A 42 13.88 8.04 25.27
N LYS A 43 13.24 9.15 25.66
CA LYS A 43 11.81 9.29 26.02
C LYS A 43 10.89 8.15 25.53
N SER A 44 10.29 7.42 26.46
CA SER A 44 8.95 6.84 26.31
C SER A 44 8.01 7.55 27.28
N ALA A 45 7.12 8.39 26.74
CA ALA A 45 6.13 9.25 27.41
C ALA A 45 6.61 10.68 27.82
N PRO A 46 5.76 11.73 27.64
CA PRO A 46 4.37 11.67 27.13
C PRO A 46 4.28 11.50 25.60
N TRP A 47 5.40 11.58 24.87
CA TRP A 47 5.43 11.67 23.40
C TRP A 47 5.32 10.34 22.63
N GLY A 48 5.32 9.19 23.32
CA GLY A 48 5.07 7.88 22.70
C GLY A 48 5.87 7.61 21.41
N LYS A 49 5.15 7.23 20.33
CA LYS A 49 5.71 6.97 18.99
C LYS A 49 6.33 8.20 18.32
N ASP A 50 5.94 9.40 18.74
CA ASP A 50 6.32 10.63 18.07
C ASP A 50 7.75 11.06 18.44
N ALA A 51 8.38 10.40 19.40
CA ALA A 51 9.81 10.56 19.73
C ALA A 51 10.74 9.74 18.82
N TYR A 52 10.21 8.92 17.91
CA TYR A 52 10.99 8.02 17.07
C TYR A 52 10.58 8.14 15.59
N ARG A 53 11.53 8.33 14.69
CA ARG A 53 11.27 8.36 13.23
C ARG A 53 12.38 7.62 12.48
N TYR A 54 12.00 6.66 11.65
CA TYR A 54 12.96 6.03 10.74
C TYR A 54 13.11 6.88 9.49
N ASP A 55 14.33 7.35 9.24
CA ASP A 55 14.67 8.15 8.08
C ASP A 55 15.28 7.24 7.01
N GLN A 56 14.50 6.97 5.96
CA GLN A 56 14.94 6.13 4.83
C GLN A 56 16.10 6.77 4.07
N GLY A 57 16.14 8.10 3.95
CA GLY A 57 17.21 8.80 3.24
C GLY A 57 18.54 8.75 3.98
N ARG A 58 18.50 8.73 5.32
CA ARG A 58 19.67 8.55 6.18
C ARG A 58 19.97 7.08 6.50
N GLY A 59 19.06 6.17 6.17
CA GLY A 59 19.21 4.74 6.43
C GLY A 59 19.22 4.37 7.91
N GLY A 60 18.50 5.08 8.78
CA GLY A 60 18.56 4.83 10.23
C GLY A 60 17.44 5.47 11.04
N LEU A 61 17.45 5.23 12.34
CA LEU A 61 16.41 5.69 13.26
C LEU A 61 16.83 6.96 14.00
N LEU A 62 16.04 8.02 13.88
CA LEU A 62 16.15 9.24 14.68
C LEU A 62 15.29 9.12 15.95
N MET A 63 15.85 9.54 17.07
CA MET A 63 15.27 9.44 18.41
C MET A 63 15.42 10.76 19.15
N LEU A 64 14.32 11.26 19.73
CA LEU A 64 14.32 12.48 20.53
C LEU A 64 14.49 12.15 22.02
N ALA A 65 15.57 12.63 22.62
CA ALA A 65 15.85 12.46 24.06
C ALA A 65 15.05 13.43 24.95
N LEU A 66 15.06 13.18 26.27
CA LEU A 66 14.34 14.00 27.24
C LEU A 66 14.72 15.48 27.20
N ASP A 67 16.00 15.77 27.01
CA ASP A 67 16.61 17.09 26.99
C ASP A 67 16.51 17.81 25.63
N GLY A 68 15.82 17.21 24.66
CA GLY A 68 15.61 17.79 23.34
C GLY A 68 16.69 17.47 22.32
N ARG A 69 17.75 16.74 22.70
CA ARG A 69 18.76 16.27 21.74
C ARG A 69 18.23 15.17 20.85
N VAL A 70 18.68 15.16 19.59
CA VAL A 70 18.34 14.12 18.63
C VAL A 70 19.51 13.15 18.51
N TRP A 71 19.19 11.86 18.62
CA TRP A 71 20.13 10.76 18.43
C TRP A 71 19.80 10.02 17.14
N PHE A 72 20.83 9.63 16.41
CA PHE A 72 20.74 8.79 15.23
C PHE A 72 21.34 7.42 15.52
N LEU A 73 20.53 6.39 15.32
CA LEU A 73 20.93 5.00 15.35
C LEU A 73 21.05 4.50 13.91
N ASP A 74 22.27 4.21 13.48
CA ASP A 74 22.56 3.73 12.15
C ASP A 74 21.86 2.40 11.86
N GLY A 75 21.25 2.29 10.68
CA GLY A 75 20.37 1.18 10.34
C GLY A 75 21.07 -0.16 10.18
N ASP A 76 22.36 -0.21 9.88
CA ASP A 76 23.07 -1.47 9.55
C ASP A 76 24.20 -1.80 10.53
N SER A 77 24.83 -0.79 11.12
CA SER A 77 25.89 -0.95 12.13
C SER A 77 25.38 -0.87 13.57
N LEU A 78 24.18 -0.32 13.79
CA LEU A 78 23.66 0.03 15.11
C LEU A 78 24.59 0.96 15.91
N ALA A 79 25.46 1.68 15.20
CA ALA A 79 26.24 2.76 15.78
C ALA A 79 25.30 3.89 16.18
N LEU A 80 25.44 4.33 17.43
CA LEU A 80 24.66 5.41 17.99
C LEU A 80 25.50 6.68 18.01
N ARG A 81 24.97 7.77 17.47
CA ARG A 81 25.60 9.09 17.52
C ARG A 81 24.57 10.18 17.78
N GLU A 82 25.02 11.29 18.34
CA GLU A 82 24.21 12.51 18.34
C GLU A 82 24.05 13.02 16.90
N ALA A 83 22.90 13.62 16.61
CA ALA A 83 22.54 14.16 15.31
C ALA A 83 22.13 15.65 15.44
N PRO A 84 23.07 16.55 15.79
CA PRO A 84 22.79 17.97 15.96
C PRO A 84 22.36 18.65 14.65
N GLU A 85 22.61 18.02 13.50
CA GLU A 85 22.16 18.49 12.19
C GLU A 85 20.64 18.36 11.97
N VAL A 86 19.92 17.68 12.86
CA VAL A 86 18.47 17.51 12.78
C VAL A 86 17.78 18.52 13.70
N ASP A 87 17.05 19.46 13.09
CA ASP A 87 16.17 20.37 13.82
C ASP A 87 14.99 19.57 14.43
N ALA A 88 15.05 19.35 15.74
CA ALA A 88 14.04 18.61 16.49
C ALA A 88 12.64 19.22 16.35
N ALA A 89 12.52 20.56 16.33
CA ALA A 89 11.25 21.26 16.22
C ALA A 89 10.59 21.03 14.87
N ARG A 90 11.37 21.14 13.80
CA ARG A 90 10.87 20.87 12.46
C ARG A 90 10.58 19.38 12.23
N TYR A 91 11.44 18.51 12.75
CA TYR A 91 11.42 17.09 12.38
C TYR A 91 10.48 16.24 13.25
N PHE A 92 10.28 16.59 14.52
CA PHE A 92 9.38 15.86 15.42
C PHE A 92 8.09 16.63 15.78
N HIS A 93 8.07 17.97 15.64
CA HIS A 93 6.93 18.82 16.03
C HIS A 93 6.17 19.46 14.84
N GLY A 94 6.59 19.23 13.58
CA GLY A 94 5.79 19.58 12.39
C GLY A 94 4.63 18.60 12.14
N ASP A 95 3.64 19.02 11.32
CA ASP A 95 2.49 18.17 10.94
C ASP A 95 2.99 16.78 10.54
N PRO A 96 2.55 15.71 11.24
CA PRO A 96 3.05 14.38 10.95
C PRO A 96 2.66 14.01 9.52
N PRO A 97 3.58 13.53 8.66
CA PRO A 97 3.14 12.73 7.54
C PRO A 97 2.28 11.61 8.12
N ALA A 98 1.08 11.42 7.58
CA ALA A 98 0.14 10.42 8.07
C ALA A 98 0.90 9.10 8.28
N PRO A 99 0.83 8.47 9.47
CA PRO A 99 1.49 7.21 9.69
C PRO A 99 1.03 6.25 8.60
N ALA A 100 1.97 5.67 7.85
CA ALA A 100 1.65 4.64 6.87
C ALA A 100 0.90 3.52 7.61
N GLY A 101 -0.41 3.45 7.38
CA GLY A 101 -1.31 2.39 7.85
C GLY A 101 -1.49 2.29 9.36
N SER A 102 -2.48 3.01 9.88
CA SER A 102 -3.12 2.74 11.17
C SER A 102 -3.69 1.30 11.21
N GLY A 103 -3.03 0.40 11.93
CA GLY A 103 -3.56 -0.93 12.28
C GLY A 103 -3.78 -1.87 11.09
N ILE A 104 -3.31 -3.11 11.19
CA ILE A 104 -3.80 -4.10 10.23
C ILE A 104 -5.29 -4.31 10.51
N ALA A 105 -6.15 -3.96 9.56
CA ALA A 105 -7.51 -4.45 9.50
C ALA A 105 -7.43 -5.96 9.18
N TRP A 106 -7.26 -6.78 10.22
CA TRP A 106 -6.92 -8.21 10.11
C TRP A 106 -8.01 -9.12 9.57
N GLN A 107 -9.20 -8.57 9.31
CA GLN A 107 -10.12 -9.22 8.38
C GLN A 107 -9.58 -8.93 6.98
N ALA A 108 -8.51 -9.64 6.65
CA ALA A 108 -7.90 -9.59 5.34
C ALA A 108 -8.97 -9.91 4.29
N PRO A 109 -8.90 -9.30 3.10
CA PRO A 109 -9.96 -9.42 2.12
C PRO A 109 -10.26 -10.90 1.89
N GLY A 110 -11.52 -11.30 2.11
CA GLY A 110 -12.00 -12.63 1.77
C GLY A 110 -12.11 -12.84 0.26
N LEU A 111 -11.30 -12.14 -0.54
CA LEU A 111 -11.31 -12.13 -1.99
C LEU A 111 -9.92 -11.83 -2.53
N ALA A 112 -9.46 -12.65 -3.46
CA ALA A 112 -8.31 -12.37 -4.30
C ALA A 112 -8.60 -12.74 -5.75
N ARG A 113 -8.08 -11.94 -6.69
CA ARG A 113 -8.10 -12.29 -8.12
C ARG A 113 -6.78 -12.93 -8.50
N LEU A 114 -6.88 -14.11 -9.12
CA LEU A 114 -5.74 -14.86 -9.62
C LEU A 114 -5.29 -14.32 -11.00
N PRO A 115 -4.03 -14.56 -11.41
CA PRO A 115 -3.53 -14.13 -12.72
C PRO A 115 -4.34 -14.67 -13.92
N ASP A 116 -4.93 -15.85 -13.77
CA ASP A 116 -5.79 -16.50 -14.77
C ASP A 116 -7.23 -15.93 -14.81
N GLY A 117 -7.52 -14.92 -14.00
CA GLY A 117 -8.81 -14.24 -13.94
C GLY A 117 -9.82 -14.86 -12.98
N ARG A 118 -9.54 -16.04 -12.40
CA ARG A 118 -10.39 -16.65 -11.36
C ARG A 118 -10.31 -15.87 -10.04
N LEU A 119 -11.30 -16.08 -9.19
CA LEU A 119 -11.44 -15.48 -7.88
C LEU A 119 -11.32 -16.55 -6.80
N LEU A 120 -10.52 -16.24 -5.79
CA LEU A 120 -10.41 -16.99 -4.54
C LEU A 120 -11.20 -16.23 -3.47
N VAL A 121 -12.23 -16.84 -2.88
CA VAL A 121 -13.23 -16.17 -2.03
C VAL A 121 -13.46 -16.93 -0.73
N PHE A 122 -13.56 -16.24 0.41
CA PHE A 122 -14.14 -16.82 1.62
C PHE A 122 -15.65 -16.61 1.64
N ALA A 123 -16.39 -17.71 1.50
CA ALA A 123 -17.86 -17.70 1.52
C ALA A 123 -18.39 -19.02 2.09
N SER A 124 -19.48 -18.94 2.86
CA SER A 124 -20.32 -20.10 3.17
C SER A 124 -21.01 -20.62 1.88
N ASP A 125 -21.54 -21.84 1.92
CA ASP A 125 -22.23 -22.42 0.75
C ASP A 125 -23.45 -21.57 0.33
N HIS A 126 -24.14 -20.96 1.28
CA HIS A 126 -25.25 -20.05 0.99
C HIS A 126 -24.78 -18.77 0.30
N GLU A 127 -23.72 -18.15 0.82
CA GLU A 127 -23.12 -16.95 0.23
C GLU A 127 -22.55 -17.23 -1.15
N ALA A 128 -21.87 -18.37 -1.35
CA ALA A 128 -21.33 -18.76 -2.66
C ALA A 128 -22.45 -18.86 -3.70
N ARG A 129 -23.55 -19.53 -3.36
CA ARG A 129 -24.73 -19.64 -4.24
C ARG A 129 -25.39 -18.29 -4.52
N ALA A 130 -25.45 -17.39 -3.54
CA ALA A 130 -25.98 -16.05 -3.74
C ALA A 130 -25.06 -15.21 -4.65
N LEU A 131 -23.73 -15.31 -4.48
CA LEU A 131 -22.75 -14.70 -5.38
C LEU A 131 -22.87 -15.23 -6.81
N GLU A 132 -23.06 -16.54 -6.98
CA GLU A 132 -23.30 -17.14 -8.29
C GLU A 132 -24.53 -16.54 -8.97
N ARG A 133 -25.61 -16.31 -8.23
CA ARG A 133 -26.84 -15.70 -8.76
C ARG A 133 -26.77 -14.17 -8.90
N GLY A 134 -25.67 -13.53 -8.49
CA GLY A 134 -25.54 -12.06 -8.50
C GLY A 134 -26.43 -11.38 -7.45
N GLU A 135 -26.80 -12.10 -6.39
CA GLU A 135 -27.64 -11.61 -5.30
C GLU A 135 -26.83 -10.83 -4.26
N ALA A 136 -27.52 -9.92 -3.56
CA ALA A 136 -26.94 -9.22 -2.42
C ALA A 136 -26.71 -10.20 -1.25
N LEU A 137 -25.56 -10.08 -0.60
CA LEU A 137 -25.24 -10.87 0.59
C LEU A 137 -25.80 -10.18 1.85
N PRO A 138 -26.11 -10.96 2.92
CA PRO A 138 -26.61 -10.41 4.18
C PRO A 138 -25.62 -9.42 4.83
N ALA A 139 -26.03 -8.79 5.93
CA ALA A 139 -25.17 -7.84 6.64
C ALA A 139 -23.90 -8.52 7.17
N ALA A 140 -22.76 -7.80 7.18
CA ALA A 140 -21.45 -8.34 7.55
C ALA A 140 -21.41 -9.04 8.92
N ASN A 141 -22.20 -8.55 9.88
CA ASN A 141 -22.26 -9.06 11.25
C ASN A 141 -22.87 -10.47 11.33
N GLU A 142 -23.70 -10.86 10.37
CA GLU A 142 -24.35 -12.18 10.30
C GLU A 142 -23.48 -13.22 9.57
N ARG A 143 -22.51 -12.75 8.79
CA ARG A 143 -21.75 -13.53 7.79
C ARG A 143 -20.46 -14.15 8.30
N LEU A 144 -19.91 -13.62 9.39
CA LEU A 144 -18.57 -13.94 9.88
C LEU A 144 -18.49 -15.24 10.72
N ARG A 145 -19.34 -16.24 10.45
CA ARG A 145 -19.41 -17.45 11.28
C ARG A 145 -18.54 -18.57 10.73
N ARG A 146 -18.92 -19.17 9.59
CA ARG A 146 -18.24 -20.36 9.05
C ARG A 146 -18.19 -20.28 7.53
N GLN A 147 -16.98 -20.19 6.98
CA GLN A 147 -16.74 -19.91 5.56
C GLN A 147 -15.79 -20.95 4.99
N ARG A 148 -15.97 -21.30 3.71
CA ARG A 148 -15.02 -22.11 2.96
C ARG A 148 -14.23 -21.22 2.03
N LEU A 149 -13.02 -21.67 1.72
CA LEU A 149 -12.25 -21.10 0.64
C LEU A 149 -12.82 -21.64 -0.68
N GLN A 150 -13.35 -20.77 -1.51
CA GLN A 150 -14.01 -21.05 -2.78
C GLN A 150 -13.14 -20.53 -3.92
N LEU A 151 -13.09 -21.25 -5.03
CA LEU A 151 -12.39 -20.85 -6.24
C LEU A 151 -13.37 -20.86 -7.42
N GLY A 152 -13.29 -19.85 -8.29
CA GLY A 152 -14.06 -19.89 -9.53
C GLY A 152 -14.14 -18.55 -10.24
N THR A 153 -15.21 -18.33 -10.99
CA THR A 153 -15.40 -17.13 -11.81
C THR A 153 -16.69 -16.45 -11.40
N LEU A 154 -16.61 -15.15 -11.14
CA LEU A 154 -17.78 -14.29 -10.95
C LEU A 154 -17.72 -13.16 -11.97
N ASP A 155 -18.75 -13.10 -12.81
CA ASP A 155 -19.08 -11.99 -13.67
C ASP A 155 -20.48 -11.48 -13.32
N TRP A 156 -20.53 -10.27 -12.80
CA TRP A 156 -21.78 -9.62 -12.44
C TRP A 156 -22.63 -9.23 -13.66
N ARG A 157 -22.00 -9.09 -14.84
CA ARG A 157 -22.68 -8.76 -16.10
C ARG A 157 -23.37 -9.98 -16.70
N SER A 158 -22.88 -11.18 -16.36
CA SER A 158 -23.43 -12.44 -16.84
C SER A 158 -23.45 -13.49 -15.73
N PRO A 159 -24.34 -13.36 -14.72
CA PRO A 159 -24.36 -14.29 -13.58
C PRO A 159 -24.60 -15.75 -13.98
N ALA A 160 -25.20 -16.01 -15.15
CA ALA A 160 -25.42 -17.36 -15.66
C ALA A 160 -24.10 -18.16 -15.84
N GLY A 161 -22.98 -17.48 -16.04
CA GLY A 161 -21.64 -18.08 -16.14
C GLY A 161 -20.90 -18.20 -14.80
N ASN A 162 -21.48 -17.73 -13.70
CA ASN A 162 -20.82 -17.77 -12.41
C ASN A 162 -20.73 -19.19 -11.89
N ARG A 163 -19.54 -19.53 -11.39
CA ARG A 163 -19.25 -20.81 -10.78
C ARG A 163 -18.30 -20.57 -9.63
N LEU A 164 -18.66 -21.02 -8.44
CA LEU A 164 -17.77 -21.11 -7.29
C LEU A 164 -17.74 -22.56 -6.83
N THR A 165 -16.55 -23.07 -6.57
CA THR A 165 -16.36 -24.44 -6.11
C THR A 165 -15.51 -24.40 -4.85
N PRO A 166 -15.88 -25.13 -3.78
CA PRO A 166 -15.08 -25.17 -2.58
C PRO A 166 -13.72 -25.77 -2.95
N LEU A 167 -12.66 -25.05 -2.60
CA LEU A 167 -11.29 -25.54 -2.79
C LEU A 167 -11.04 -26.72 -1.85
N LEU A 168 -11.61 -26.67 -0.65
CA LEU A 168 -11.53 -27.74 0.35
C LEU A 168 -12.81 -27.79 1.20
N ASP A 169 -13.12 -28.96 1.73
CA ASP A 169 -14.32 -29.18 2.56
C ASP A 169 -14.24 -28.50 3.93
N THR A 170 -13.02 -28.26 4.41
CA THR A 170 -12.75 -27.57 5.68
C THR A 170 -13.32 -26.18 5.66
N ALA A 171 -14.07 -25.86 6.70
CA ALA A 171 -14.58 -24.53 6.92
C ALA A 171 -13.74 -23.82 8.00
N PHE A 172 -13.48 -22.55 7.75
CA PHE A 172 -12.74 -21.68 8.63
C PHE A 172 -13.69 -20.69 9.31
N LEU A 173 -13.32 -20.24 10.52
CA LEU A 173 -14.10 -19.28 11.29
C LEU A 173 -13.42 -17.91 11.22
N ARG A 174 -14.16 -16.87 10.83
CA ARG A 174 -13.62 -15.49 10.69
C ARG A 174 -12.28 -15.46 9.93
N ALA A 175 -12.29 -16.02 8.72
CA ALA A 175 -11.09 -16.26 7.96
C ALA A 175 -10.79 -15.15 6.94
N GLY A 176 -9.52 -15.04 6.57
CA GLY A 176 -9.04 -14.16 5.51
C GLY A 176 -7.73 -14.68 4.91
N LEU A 177 -7.42 -14.25 3.68
CA LEU A 177 -6.15 -14.57 3.03
C LEU A 177 -5.06 -13.64 3.56
N LEU A 178 -3.92 -14.20 3.97
CA LEU A 178 -2.79 -13.39 4.40
C LEU A 178 -2.30 -12.56 3.20
N PRO A 179 -2.30 -11.21 3.29
CA PRO A 179 -1.79 -10.38 2.20
C PRO A 179 -0.27 -10.49 2.12
N ASP A 180 0.28 -10.34 0.92
CA ASP A 180 1.72 -10.15 0.73
C ASP A 180 2.18 -8.88 1.47
N PRO A 181 3.06 -9.00 2.50
CA PRO A 181 3.52 -7.85 3.29
C PRO A 181 4.24 -6.78 2.46
N ASP A 182 4.84 -7.16 1.34
CA ASP A 182 5.59 -6.27 0.45
C ASP A 182 4.75 -5.79 -0.74
N SER A 183 3.47 -6.20 -0.83
CA SER A 183 2.60 -5.71 -1.89
C SER A 183 2.37 -4.21 -1.74
N ALA A 184 3.11 -3.43 -2.53
CA ALA A 184 3.01 -1.98 -2.65
C ALA A 184 1.69 -1.49 -3.29
N GLU A 185 0.72 -2.40 -3.51
CA GLU A 185 -0.62 -2.10 -4.06
C GLU A 185 -1.51 -1.39 -3.02
N ALA A 186 -0.99 -0.34 -2.40
CA ALA A 186 -1.73 0.83 -1.93
C ALA A 186 -1.17 2.15 -2.52
N VAL A 187 -0.03 2.13 -3.22
CA VAL A 187 0.68 3.34 -3.68
C VAL A 187 0.74 3.44 -5.21
N ALA A 188 0.59 2.34 -5.95
CA ALA A 188 0.92 2.28 -7.38
C ALA A 188 -0.16 2.79 -8.37
N LYS A 189 -1.18 3.53 -7.95
CA LYS A 189 -2.10 4.23 -8.88
C LYS A 189 -2.43 5.62 -8.39
N LEU A 190 -1.45 6.52 -8.49
CA LEU A 190 -1.70 7.95 -8.29
C LEU A 190 -0.95 8.87 -9.26
N PHE A 191 -0.02 8.35 -10.08
CA PHE A 191 0.66 9.15 -11.09
C PHE A 191 0.92 8.32 -12.34
N ASP A 192 -0.03 8.40 -13.27
CA ASP A 192 0.26 8.34 -14.71
C ASP A 192 -0.45 9.53 -15.35
N GLU A 193 0.26 10.66 -15.42
CA GLU A 193 0.02 11.80 -16.31
C GLU A 193 1.38 12.07 -17.02
N PRO A 194 1.50 12.84 -18.10
CA PRO A 194 0.58 13.20 -19.19
C PRO A 194 1.33 13.18 -20.56
N ALA A 195 2.18 12.18 -20.82
CA ALA A 195 3.14 12.25 -21.94
C ALA A 195 2.53 12.14 -23.35
N GLU A 196 1.28 11.69 -23.50
CA GLU A 196 0.62 11.58 -24.82
C GLU A 196 -0.06 12.87 -25.30
N ARG A 197 -0.36 13.83 -24.39
CA ARG A 197 -1.11 15.05 -24.72
C ARG A 197 -0.37 15.99 -25.68
N GLU A 198 0.96 15.99 -25.68
CA GLU A 198 1.76 16.88 -26.53
C GLU A 198 1.89 16.39 -27.98
N ARG A 199 1.67 15.09 -28.25
CA ARG A 199 1.95 14.49 -29.58
C ARG A 199 0.87 14.72 -30.64
N GLN A 200 -0.28 15.31 -30.28
CA GLN A 200 -1.44 15.46 -31.18
C GLN A 200 -1.80 16.91 -31.53
N ARG A 201 -1.03 17.90 -31.07
CA ARG A 201 -1.34 19.31 -31.38
C ARG A 201 -1.05 19.61 -32.86
N PRO A 202 -2.03 20.14 -33.63
CA PRO A 202 -1.78 20.55 -35.00
C PRO A 202 -0.72 21.68 -35.05
N HIS A 203 0.15 21.65 -36.05
CA HIS A 203 1.21 22.66 -36.21
C HIS A 203 0.63 23.99 -36.72
N LEU A 204 0.94 25.10 -36.06
CA LEU A 204 0.60 26.46 -36.51
C LEU A 204 1.73 27.00 -37.42
N PRO A 205 1.45 27.48 -38.64
CA PRO A 205 2.47 28.15 -39.44
C PRO A 205 2.97 29.45 -38.76
N PRO A 206 4.26 29.79 -38.90
CA PRO A 206 4.86 30.95 -38.22
C PRO A 206 4.19 32.27 -38.63
N GLU A 207 4.19 33.26 -37.73
CA GLU A 207 3.68 34.61 -38.04
C GLU A 207 4.47 35.22 -39.21
N PRO A 208 3.79 35.76 -40.24
CA PRO A 208 4.47 36.42 -41.34
C PRO A 208 5.25 37.62 -40.80
N GLN A 209 6.54 37.69 -41.13
CA GLN A 209 7.40 38.80 -40.74
C GLN A 209 7.18 39.99 -41.70
N PRO A 210 7.29 41.24 -41.21
CA PRO A 210 7.34 42.37 -42.13
C PRO A 210 8.55 42.23 -43.06
N PRO A 211 8.42 42.58 -44.35
CA PRO A 211 9.56 42.70 -45.26
C PRO A 211 10.68 43.54 -44.64
N ALA A 212 11.92 43.05 -44.70
CA ALA A 212 13.09 43.74 -44.14
C ALA A 212 13.29 45.16 -44.73
N GLU A 213 12.79 45.37 -45.94
CA GLU A 213 12.80 46.65 -46.65
C GLU A 213 11.93 47.73 -45.99
N PHE A 214 11.05 47.37 -45.03
CA PHE A 214 10.26 48.36 -44.26
C PHE A 214 11.02 49.04 -43.12
N ASP A 215 12.09 48.41 -42.60
CA ASP A 215 12.93 49.00 -41.55
C ASP A 215 14.00 49.95 -42.13
N GLU A 216 14.31 49.78 -43.41
CA GLU A 216 15.23 50.64 -44.15
C GLU A 216 14.46 51.70 -44.96
N ARG A 217 15.04 52.90 -45.10
CA ARG A 217 14.39 54.09 -45.67
C ARG A 217 13.63 53.82 -46.98
N LEU A 218 12.58 54.63 -47.23
CA LEU A 218 11.73 54.68 -48.44
C LEU A 218 12.47 54.57 -49.80
N GLU A 219 13.77 54.86 -49.82
CA GLU A 219 14.68 54.88 -50.97
C GLU A 219 14.88 53.50 -51.64
N ARG A 220 14.62 52.38 -50.95
CA ARG A 220 14.75 51.02 -51.54
C ARG A 220 13.55 50.58 -52.39
N PHE A 221 12.41 51.26 -52.29
CA PHE A 221 11.26 50.97 -53.14
C PHE A 221 11.38 51.74 -54.46
N PRO A 222 11.00 51.15 -55.62
CA PRO A 222 11.00 51.82 -56.94
C PRO A 222 10.10 53.07 -57.05
N GLY A 223 9.47 53.49 -55.95
CA GLY A 223 8.60 54.64 -55.84
C GLY A 223 7.47 54.42 -54.81
N PRO A 224 6.72 55.47 -54.45
CA PRO A 224 5.66 55.42 -53.43
C PRO A 224 4.58 54.36 -53.70
N ARG A 225 4.27 54.07 -54.97
CA ARG A 225 3.27 53.06 -55.35
C ARG A 225 3.72 51.64 -55.01
N ALA A 226 5.01 51.32 -55.21
CA ALA A 226 5.54 50.00 -54.91
C ALA A 226 5.56 49.73 -53.39
N PHE A 227 5.91 50.74 -52.59
CA PHE A 227 5.83 50.69 -51.13
C PHE A 227 4.41 50.44 -50.63
N LEU A 228 3.43 51.17 -51.15
CA LEU A 228 2.02 51.00 -50.76
C LEU A 228 1.50 49.60 -51.12
N ALA A 229 1.85 49.08 -52.29
CA ALA A 229 1.46 47.74 -52.74
C ALA A 229 2.06 46.64 -51.84
N ALA A 230 3.36 46.72 -51.50
CA ALA A 230 4.02 45.78 -50.60
C ALA A 230 3.39 45.82 -49.19
N ARG A 231 3.06 47.02 -48.70
CA ARG A 231 2.43 47.20 -47.38
C ARG A 231 1.04 46.60 -47.34
N ASP A 232 0.27 46.76 -48.40
CA ASP A 232 -1.08 46.20 -48.49
C ASP A 232 -1.05 44.68 -48.65
N ALA A 233 -0.07 44.13 -49.39
CA ALA A 233 0.17 42.69 -49.47
C ALA A 233 0.49 42.06 -48.10
N TYR A 234 1.45 42.65 -47.36
CA TYR A 234 1.79 42.21 -45.99
C TYR A 234 0.57 42.30 -45.05
N ARG A 235 -0.22 43.38 -45.11
CA ARG A 235 -1.44 43.51 -44.31
C ARG A 235 -2.47 42.43 -44.63
N GLN A 236 -2.62 42.06 -45.91
CA GLN A 236 -3.52 40.98 -46.32
C GLN A 236 -3.02 39.62 -45.83
N GLU A 237 -1.72 39.35 -45.94
CA GLU A 237 -1.10 38.12 -45.44
C GLU A 237 -1.23 38.00 -43.91
N ARG A 238 -0.94 39.08 -43.18
CA ARG A 238 -1.12 39.14 -41.73
C ARG A 238 -2.57 38.92 -41.31
N ARG A 239 -3.55 39.48 -42.04
CA ARG A 239 -4.98 39.24 -41.78
C ARG A 239 -5.35 37.77 -42.01
N ARG A 240 -4.83 37.13 -43.07
CA ARG A 240 -5.04 35.70 -43.33
C ARG A 240 -4.41 34.84 -42.22
N TRP A 241 -3.22 35.21 -41.74
CA TRP A 241 -2.58 34.52 -40.63
C TRP A 241 -3.38 34.66 -39.33
N ILE A 242 -3.87 35.86 -38.99
CA ILE A 242 -4.72 36.07 -37.79
C ILE A 242 -5.97 35.18 -37.86
N ALA A 243 -6.67 35.15 -38.99
CA ALA A 243 -7.84 34.30 -39.17
C ALA A 243 -7.50 32.79 -39.07
N ALA A 244 -6.35 32.37 -39.62
CA ALA A 244 -5.87 31.00 -39.51
C ALA A 244 -5.45 30.63 -38.07
N HIS A 245 -4.87 31.59 -37.33
CA HIS A 245 -4.48 31.43 -35.94
C HIS A 245 -5.71 31.30 -35.02
N GLU A 246 -6.74 32.12 -35.24
CA GLU A 246 -8.02 32.00 -34.54
C GLU A 246 -8.68 30.64 -34.81
N ALA A 247 -8.78 30.22 -36.07
CA ALA A 247 -9.31 28.90 -36.43
C ALA A 247 -8.48 27.74 -35.85
N TRP A 248 -7.16 27.89 -35.77
CA TRP A 248 -6.28 26.92 -35.12
C TRP A 248 -6.55 26.85 -33.60
N ARG A 249 -6.69 28.00 -32.93
CA ARG A 249 -7.02 28.08 -31.50
C ARG A 249 -8.35 27.39 -31.21
N ASP A 250 -9.37 27.65 -32.01
CA ASP A 250 -10.68 27.01 -31.88
C ASP A 250 -10.59 25.49 -32.07
N ARG A 251 -9.77 25.03 -33.03
CA ARG A 251 -9.56 23.61 -33.28
C ARG A 251 -8.81 22.91 -32.14
N VAL A 252 -7.80 23.57 -31.56
CA VAL A 252 -7.10 23.07 -30.36
C VAL A 252 -8.05 22.99 -29.18
N ALA A 253 -8.85 24.03 -28.93
CA ALA A 253 -9.84 24.04 -27.86
C ALA A 253 -10.90 22.95 -28.04
N ALA A 254 -11.35 22.68 -29.27
CA ALA A 254 -12.28 21.59 -29.58
C ALA A 254 -11.67 20.20 -29.33
N LEU A 255 -10.39 20.00 -29.67
CA LEU A 255 -9.67 18.75 -29.41
C LEU A 255 -9.47 18.52 -27.90
N GLU A 256 -9.09 19.57 -27.15
CA GLU A 256 -8.96 19.52 -25.69
C GLU A 256 -10.31 19.21 -25.03
N ALA A 257 -11.39 19.87 -25.46
CA ALA A 257 -12.74 19.61 -24.95
C ALA A 257 -13.24 18.19 -25.26
N ALA A 258 -12.95 17.65 -26.45
CA ALA A 258 -13.29 16.28 -26.82
C ALA A 258 -12.50 15.25 -25.99
N ALA A 259 -11.19 15.48 -25.81
CA ALA A 259 -10.34 14.65 -24.96
C ALA A 259 -10.78 14.69 -23.49
N ASP A 260 -11.16 15.85 -22.96
CA ASP A 260 -11.70 16.00 -21.61
C ASP A 260 -13.07 15.34 -21.45
N ALA A 261 -13.90 15.34 -22.50
CA ALA A 261 -15.17 14.63 -22.50
C ALA A 261 -14.97 13.11 -22.52
N GLU A 262 -14.02 12.61 -23.31
CA GLU A 262 -13.66 11.19 -23.33
C GLU A 262 -13.00 10.75 -22.02
N TYR A 263 -12.11 11.57 -21.46
CA TYR A 263 -11.52 11.35 -20.14
C TYR A 263 -12.58 11.33 -19.04
N ARG A 264 -13.54 12.26 -19.06
CA ARG A 264 -14.69 12.25 -18.14
C ARG A 264 -15.57 11.02 -18.34
N ARG A 265 -15.87 10.61 -19.57
CA ARG A 265 -16.62 9.37 -19.85
C ARG A 265 -15.88 8.13 -19.35
N ARG A 266 -14.59 7.98 -19.65
CA ARG A 266 -13.75 6.88 -19.16
C ARG A 266 -13.65 6.90 -17.63
N ARG A 267 -13.51 8.09 -17.02
CA ARG A 267 -13.51 8.27 -15.57
C ARG A 267 -14.85 7.91 -14.95
N ASP A 268 -15.97 8.26 -15.57
CA ASP A 268 -17.32 7.95 -15.09
C ASP A 268 -17.65 6.46 -15.29
N GLU A 269 -17.23 5.84 -16.39
CA GLU A 269 -17.32 4.40 -16.61
C GLU A 269 -16.44 3.63 -15.62
N GLN A 270 -15.20 4.08 -15.41
CA GLN A 270 -14.28 3.50 -14.45
C GLN A 270 -14.73 3.77 -13.01
N ALA A 271 -15.39 4.90 -12.72
CA ALA A 271 -15.99 5.18 -11.42
C ALA A 271 -17.26 4.36 -11.19
N ARG A 272 -18.07 4.09 -12.22
CA ARG A 272 -19.24 3.19 -12.16
C ARG A 272 -18.79 1.74 -11.98
N GLU A 273 -17.76 1.31 -12.71
CA GLU A 273 -17.15 -0.02 -12.60
C GLU A 273 -16.45 -0.20 -11.24
N GLN A 274 -15.71 0.80 -10.76
CA GLN A 274 -15.14 0.80 -9.41
C GLN A 274 -16.21 0.90 -8.31
N ALA A 275 -17.31 1.62 -8.51
CA ALA A 275 -18.40 1.70 -7.54
C ALA A 275 -19.14 0.37 -7.42
N LEU A 276 -19.33 -0.36 -8.53
CA LEU A 276 -19.91 -1.69 -8.52
C LEU A 276 -18.93 -2.74 -7.97
N TYR A 277 -17.65 -2.66 -8.31
CA TYR A 277 -16.60 -3.48 -7.71
C TYR A 277 -16.46 -3.22 -6.20
N ARG A 278 -16.59 -1.95 -5.77
CA ARG A 278 -16.70 -1.58 -4.35
C ARG A 278 -17.96 -2.16 -3.72
N ARG A 279 -19.10 -2.22 -4.40
CA ARG A 279 -20.31 -2.87 -3.88
C ARG A 279 -20.12 -4.38 -3.72
N TYR A 280 -19.48 -5.06 -4.69
CA TYR A 280 -19.11 -6.48 -4.54
C TYR A 280 -18.09 -6.69 -3.41
N ALA A 281 -17.07 -5.85 -3.30
CA ALA A 281 -16.04 -5.92 -2.27
C ALA A 281 -16.57 -5.55 -0.86
N GLN A 282 -17.50 -4.60 -0.75
CA GLN A 282 -18.20 -4.25 0.50
C GLN A 282 -19.21 -5.33 0.88
N ALA A 283 -19.81 -5.98 -0.12
CA ALA A 283 -20.65 -7.14 0.07
C ALA A 283 -19.85 -8.42 0.30
N LEU A 284 -18.53 -8.40 0.47
CA LEU A 284 -17.73 -9.56 0.88
C LEU A 284 -17.33 -9.45 2.37
N PRO A 285 -17.06 -10.58 3.05
CA PRO A 285 -16.73 -10.55 4.47
C PRO A 285 -15.42 -9.76 4.71
N GLY A 286 -15.45 -8.76 5.62
CA GLY A 286 -14.29 -7.92 5.96
C GLY A 286 -14.21 -6.55 5.24
N GLY A 287 -15.30 -6.06 4.64
CA GLY A 287 -15.29 -4.83 3.82
C GLY A 287 -14.99 -3.52 4.57
N ALA A 288 -13.71 -3.18 4.73
CA ALA A 288 -13.23 -1.80 4.61
C ALA A 288 -12.43 -1.70 3.30
N SER A 289 -12.95 -0.91 2.36
CA SER A 289 -12.43 -0.71 1.01
C SER A 289 -10.98 -0.21 1.02
N GLY A 290 -10.03 -1.13 0.85
CA GLY A 290 -8.60 -0.82 0.83
C GLY A 290 -7.81 -1.92 0.13
N LEU A 291 -8.15 -2.15 -1.14
CA LEU A 291 -7.46 -2.98 -2.12
C LEU A 291 -7.50 -4.50 -1.86
N ALA A 292 -7.87 -5.26 -2.89
CA ALA A 292 -7.56 -6.67 -3.00
C ALA A 292 -6.03 -6.81 -3.02
N ARG A 293 -5.40 -6.81 -1.83
CA ARG A 293 -3.97 -7.04 -1.69
C ARG A 293 -3.69 -8.43 -2.22
N ARG A 294 -2.63 -8.57 -3.01
CA ARG A 294 -2.25 -9.89 -3.53
C ARG A 294 -2.11 -10.86 -2.36
N PRO A 295 -2.86 -11.96 -2.33
CA PRO A 295 -2.66 -12.99 -1.33
C PRO A 295 -1.22 -13.49 -1.44
N TRP A 296 -0.55 -13.63 -0.30
CA TRP A 296 0.80 -14.17 -0.28
C TRP A 296 0.75 -15.66 -0.58
N GLN A 297 1.45 -16.07 -1.64
CA GLN A 297 1.77 -17.48 -1.90
C GLN A 297 3.16 -17.83 -1.41
N VAL A 298 3.28 -18.99 -0.76
CA VAL A 298 4.57 -19.61 -0.40
C VAL A 298 4.55 -21.04 -0.90
N ASP A 299 5.52 -21.41 -1.75
CA ASP A 299 5.60 -22.72 -2.41
C ASP A 299 4.29 -23.12 -3.12
N GLY A 300 3.59 -22.15 -3.73
CA GLY A 300 2.31 -22.37 -4.40
C GLY A 300 1.11 -22.58 -3.47
N ASN A 301 1.30 -22.42 -2.15
CA ASN A 301 0.24 -22.53 -1.15
C ASN A 301 -0.27 -21.16 -0.71
N TRP A 302 -1.57 -21.08 -0.46
CA TRP A 302 -2.25 -19.95 0.13
C TRP A 302 -2.14 -19.97 1.65
N LEU A 303 -1.86 -18.80 2.23
CA LEU A 303 -1.83 -18.63 3.67
C LEU A 303 -3.18 -18.08 4.15
N VAL A 304 -3.85 -18.84 5.01
CA VAL A 304 -5.17 -18.53 5.56
C VAL A 304 -5.05 -18.23 7.03
N VAL A 305 -5.52 -17.05 7.45
CA VAL A 305 -5.61 -16.71 8.87
C VAL A 305 -7.05 -16.81 9.30
N HIS A 306 -7.30 -17.50 10.42
CA HIS A 306 -8.64 -17.74 10.93
C HIS A 306 -8.63 -17.86 12.46
N ARG A 307 -9.82 -17.98 13.04
CA ARG A 307 -10.01 -18.20 14.47
C ARG A 307 -10.33 -19.67 14.75
N ARG A 308 -9.96 -20.13 15.95
CA ARG A 308 -10.34 -21.45 16.47
C ARG A 308 -11.82 -21.53 16.82
N SER A 309 -12.41 -20.44 17.30
CA SER A 309 -13.83 -20.33 17.65
C SER A 309 -14.40 -18.95 17.33
N LEU A 310 -15.72 -18.80 17.50
CA LEU A 310 -16.42 -17.53 17.33
C LEU A 310 -16.35 -16.60 18.54
N ALA A 311 -15.72 -17.03 19.63
CA ALA A 311 -15.52 -16.19 20.81
C ALA A 311 -14.65 -14.98 20.47
N GLU A 312 -14.94 -13.83 21.08
CA GLU A 312 -14.22 -12.57 20.81
C GLU A 312 -12.71 -12.67 21.07
N ARG A 313 -12.31 -13.49 22.05
CA ARG A 313 -10.91 -13.75 22.41
C ARG A 313 -10.43 -15.15 22.02
N SER A 314 -10.92 -15.67 20.89
CA SER A 314 -10.43 -16.94 20.36
C SER A 314 -8.98 -16.82 19.91
N GLU A 315 -8.20 -17.89 20.11
CA GLU A 315 -6.89 -18.10 19.50
C GLU A 315 -6.95 -17.89 17.98
N LEU A 316 -5.85 -17.35 17.45
CA LEU A 316 -5.62 -17.20 16.01
C LEU A 316 -4.86 -18.41 15.48
N LEU A 317 -5.24 -18.82 14.28
CA LEU A 317 -4.66 -19.92 13.56
C LEU A 317 -4.17 -19.40 12.21
N LEU A 318 -3.01 -19.90 11.79
CA LEU A 318 -2.46 -19.72 10.45
C LEU A 318 -2.43 -21.09 9.78
N SER A 319 -3.01 -21.20 8.60
CA SER A 319 -3.10 -22.45 7.84
C SER A 319 -2.46 -22.28 6.46
N SER A 320 -1.78 -23.32 5.99
CA SER A 320 -1.32 -23.42 4.59
C SER A 320 -2.26 -24.30 3.80
N VAL A 321 -2.78 -23.78 2.70
CA VAL A 321 -3.73 -24.47 1.82
C VAL A 321 -3.15 -24.51 0.42
N SER A 322 -2.94 -25.70 -0.14
CA SER A 322 -2.43 -25.84 -1.50
C SER A 322 -3.41 -25.35 -2.56
N ALA A 323 -2.91 -24.99 -3.74
CA ALA A 323 -3.77 -24.63 -4.88
C ALA A 323 -4.73 -25.77 -5.29
N GLY A 324 -4.41 -27.02 -4.94
CA GLY A 324 -5.24 -28.20 -5.18
C GLY A 324 -6.29 -28.47 -4.11
N GLY A 325 -6.35 -27.67 -3.03
CA GLY A 325 -7.38 -27.86 -1.99
C GLY A 325 -6.97 -28.72 -0.80
N HIS A 326 -5.68 -28.93 -0.59
CA HIS A 326 -5.19 -29.67 0.58
C HIS A 326 -4.80 -28.70 1.69
N LEU A 327 -5.30 -28.94 2.90
CA LEU A 327 -4.77 -28.31 4.11
C LEU A 327 -3.44 -29.01 4.43
N ASN A 328 -2.33 -28.27 4.34
CA ASN A 328 -0.99 -28.83 4.53
C ASN A 328 -0.58 -28.82 6.01
N TRP A 329 -0.91 -27.74 6.72
CA TRP A 329 -0.64 -27.58 8.14
C TRP A 329 -1.49 -26.46 8.72
N THR A 330 -1.75 -26.55 10.03
CA THR A 330 -2.33 -25.48 10.85
C THR A 330 -1.44 -25.18 12.04
N LEU A 331 -1.03 -23.91 12.15
CA LEU A 331 -0.22 -23.37 13.23
C LEU A 331 -1.07 -22.48 14.13
N GLU A 332 -1.09 -22.79 15.43
CA GLU A 332 -1.67 -21.90 16.43
C GLU A 332 -0.73 -20.71 16.69
N LEU A 333 -1.24 -19.49 16.61
CA LEU A 333 -0.46 -18.29 16.85
C LEU A 333 -0.66 -17.85 18.31
N PRO A 334 0.42 -17.70 19.11
CA PRO A 334 0.34 -17.22 20.50
C PRO A 334 0.04 -15.71 20.61
N VAL A 335 -0.91 -15.21 19.82
CA VAL A 335 -1.43 -13.84 19.84
C VAL A 335 -2.94 -13.83 19.61
N GLU A 336 -3.63 -12.95 20.30
CA GLU A 336 -5.06 -12.69 20.13
C GLU A 336 -5.31 -11.54 19.13
N TYR A 337 -4.42 -10.53 19.20
CA TYR A 337 -4.53 -9.28 18.45
C TYR A 337 -3.23 -9.01 17.70
N PRO A 338 -3.13 -9.47 16.46
CA PRO A 338 -1.98 -9.20 15.65
C PRO A 338 -1.99 -7.74 15.22
N GLU A 339 -0.82 -7.13 15.19
CA GLU A 339 -0.63 -5.70 15.01
C GLU A 339 0.08 -5.38 13.70
N ARG A 340 1.14 -6.15 13.36
CA ARG A 340 1.97 -5.92 12.16
C ARG A 340 2.52 -7.23 11.58
N LEU A 341 2.74 -7.23 10.27
CA LEU A 341 3.25 -8.34 9.45
C LEU A 341 4.43 -7.86 8.63
N PHE A 342 5.47 -8.69 8.52
CA PHE A 342 6.65 -8.42 7.71
C PHE A 342 7.13 -9.70 7.06
N ARG A 343 7.51 -9.61 5.78
CA ARG A 343 8.27 -10.66 5.14
C ARG A 343 9.73 -10.54 5.59
N LEU A 344 10.26 -11.59 6.21
CA LEU A 344 11.70 -11.67 6.48
C LEU A 344 12.44 -12.07 5.21
N ASP A 345 11.94 -13.12 4.56
CA ASP A 345 12.37 -13.63 3.26
C ASP A 345 11.21 -14.38 2.57
N GLY A 346 11.48 -15.09 1.48
CA GLY A 346 10.44 -15.80 0.71
C GLY A 346 9.63 -16.84 1.51
N GLU A 347 10.17 -17.33 2.63
CA GLU A 347 9.64 -18.48 3.39
C GLU A 347 9.36 -18.13 4.87
N ASN A 348 9.81 -16.98 5.35
CA ASN A 348 9.71 -16.59 6.75
C ASN A 348 8.88 -15.30 6.93
N LEU A 349 7.92 -15.38 7.84
CA LEU A 349 7.08 -14.25 8.28
C LEU A 349 7.51 -13.79 9.67
N LEU A 350 7.55 -12.48 9.88
CA LEU A 350 7.56 -11.88 11.20
C LEU A 350 6.20 -11.24 11.49
N LEU A 351 5.61 -11.62 12.60
CA LEU A 351 4.32 -11.14 13.08
C LEU A 351 4.54 -10.48 14.44
N SER A 352 4.05 -9.26 14.64
CA SER A 352 3.94 -8.69 15.99
C SER A 352 2.48 -8.63 16.41
N GLY A 353 2.19 -8.91 17.66
CA GLY A 353 0.83 -8.90 18.19
C GLY A 353 0.76 -8.81 19.71
N ARG A 354 -0.45 -8.88 20.26
CA ARG A 354 -0.70 -8.96 21.70
C ARG A 354 -1.34 -10.29 22.05
N ALA A 355 -0.93 -10.82 23.19
CA ALA A 355 -1.64 -11.82 23.95
C ALA A 355 -2.11 -11.19 25.28
N GLU A 356 -2.93 -11.88 26.04
CA GLU A 356 -3.40 -11.49 27.38
C GLU A 356 -2.26 -10.94 28.27
N ASP A 357 -1.13 -11.64 28.27
CA ASP A 357 -0.01 -11.42 29.19
C ASP A 357 1.06 -10.43 28.66
N GLY A 358 0.84 -9.81 27.50
CA GLY A 358 1.75 -8.81 26.95
C GLY A 358 1.94 -8.85 25.44
N GLY A 359 3.04 -8.26 24.98
CA GLY A 359 3.37 -8.24 23.56
C GLY A 359 4.09 -9.49 23.12
N ARG A 360 3.97 -9.79 21.83
CA ARG A 360 4.65 -10.90 21.18
C ARG A 360 5.19 -10.45 19.84
N VAL A 361 6.38 -10.94 19.53
CA VAL A 361 6.93 -10.97 18.18
C VAL A 361 7.13 -12.43 17.84
N LEU A 362 6.62 -12.87 16.70
CA LEU A 362 6.69 -14.24 16.24
C LEU A 362 7.42 -14.28 14.93
N ARG A 363 8.39 -15.17 14.81
CA ARG A 363 8.93 -15.62 13.53
C ARG A 363 8.25 -16.93 13.16
N VAL A 364 7.74 -17.02 11.95
CA VAL A 364 7.05 -18.20 11.42
C VAL A 364 7.76 -18.67 10.16
N ASP A 365 8.17 -19.94 10.16
CA ASP A 365 8.59 -20.70 8.98
C ASP A 365 7.32 -21.21 8.28
N LEU A 366 7.05 -20.65 7.10
CA LEU A 366 5.83 -20.90 6.33
C LEU A 366 5.92 -22.17 5.49
N ARG A 367 7.09 -22.82 5.38
CA ARG A 367 7.19 -24.12 4.70
C ARG A 367 6.79 -25.24 5.64
N ARG A 368 7.23 -25.14 6.89
CA ARG A 368 7.03 -26.18 7.91
C ARG A 368 5.82 -25.92 8.81
N GLY A 369 5.28 -24.71 8.82
CA GLY A 369 4.26 -24.34 9.79
C GLY A 369 4.84 -24.35 11.21
N ALA A 370 6.04 -23.82 11.39
CA ALA A 370 6.70 -23.77 12.69
C ALA A 370 7.03 -22.33 13.06
N GLY A 371 7.28 -22.05 14.33
CA GLY A 371 7.63 -20.68 14.71
C GLY A 371 8.32 -20.56 16.05
N VAL A 372 8.90 -19.39 16.26
CA VAL A 372 9.49 -18.96 17.52
C VAL A 372 8.80 -17.69 17.94
N ALA A 373 8.36 -17.62 19.20
CA ALA A 373 7.74 -16.42 19.75
C ALA A 373 8.65 -15.80 20.82
N HIS A 374 8.78 -14.49 20.77
CA HIS A 374 9.44 -13.69 21.79
C HIS A 374 8.39 -12.94 22.58
N ARG A 375 8.38 -13.12 23.90
CA ARG A 375 7.57 -12.34 24.81
C ARG A 375 8.22 -10.98 25.06
N LEU A 376 7.50 -9.93 24.66
CA LEU A 376 7.78 -8.55 25.04
C LEU A 376 7.22 -8.34 26.45
N ALA A 377 8.09 -8.29 27.45
CA ALA A 377 7.69 -8.13 28.83
C ALA A 377 7.15 -6.71 29.13
N ARG A 378 6.41 -6.56 30.23
CA ARG A 378 5.87 -5.26 30.69
C ARG A 378 6.90 -4.58 31.60
N GLY A 379 7.11 -3.27 31.41
CA GLY A 379 8.08 -2.46 32.16
C GLY A 379 9.35 -2.14 31.37
N ALA A 380 9.99 -1.01 31.67
CA ALA A 380 11.33 -0.69 31.16
C ALA A 380 12.32 -1.75 31.68
N GLY A 381 13.21 -2.24 30.81
CA GLY A 381 14.24 -3.23 31.17
C GLY A 381 13.84 -4.68 31.38
N ALA A 382 12.61 -5.07 31.03
CA ALA A 382 12.18 -6.46 31.19
C ALA A 382 12.72 -7.35 30.03
N PRO A 383 13.37 -8.51 30.34
CA PRO A 383 14.09 -9.30 29.34
C PRO A 383 13.14 -9.96 28.33
N LEU A 384 13.62 -10.05 27.09
CA LEU A 384 12.93 -10.80 26.03
C LEU A 384 13.07 -12.29 26.31
N ARG A 385 11.93 -12.95 26.56
CA ARG A 385 11.92 -14.40 26.76
C ARG A 385 11.57 -15.07 25.45
N ARG A 386 12.51 -15.85 24.91
CA ARG A 386 12.25 -16.79 23.81
C ARG A 386 11.33 -17.91 24.31
N ILE A 387 10.31 -18.19 23.54
CA ILE A 387 9.34 -19.26 23.73
C ILE A 387 9.39 -20.06 22.44
N GLU A 388 9.96 -21.26 22.51
CA GLU A 388 9.84 -22.22 21.42
C GLU A 388 8.40 -22.74 21.41
N TRP A 389 7.83 -22.77 20.21
CA TRP A 389 6.43 -23.08 19.99
C TRP A 389 6.33 -24.38 19.18
N PRO A 390 5.32 -25.24 19.46
CA PRO A 390 5.25 -26.57 18.84
C PRO A 390 5.13 -26.52 17.31
N GLU A 391 5.57 -27.61 16.68
CA GLU A 391 5.34 -27.88 15.24
C GLU A 391 3.83 -27.94 14.94
N ALA A 392 3.45 -27.42 13.77
CA ALA A 392 2.06 -27.44 13.33
C ALA A 392 1.48 -28.86 13.27
N ARG A 393 0.15 -28.92 13.40
CA ARG A 393 -0.58 -30.17 13.17
C ARG A 393 -0.89 -30.31 11.68
N PRO A 394 -0.76 -31.52 11.10
CA PRO A 394 -1.20 -31.80 9.73
C PRO A 394 -2.71 -31.60 9.57
#